data_AF-A0A133MU06-F1
#
_entry.id   AF-A0A133MU06-F1
#
_cell.length_a   1.000
_cell.length_b   1.000
_cell.length_c   1.000
_cell.angle_alpha   90.00
_cell.angle_beta   90.00
_cell.angle_gamma   90.00
#
_symmetry.space_group_name_H-M   'P 1'
#
loop_
_entity.id
_entity.type
_entity.pdbx_description
1 polymer ?
#
loop_
_entity_poly.entity_id
_entity_poly.type
_entity_poly.pdbx_seq_one_letter_code
_entity_poly.pdbx_strand_id
1 'polypeptide(L)'
;MNAMDNLELKKIKENPLYIREIENPSEEMQLEAIKKNPFTIQYVENQCEKCKEEAVRRNPTTIEYVKNPSEEICILAVKSLWNALKLIKEPSEKVVEEAVKTKGWAIQFVKNPSEKLKQIAVSKDYDSIKYIEGPSPEVQLIAVKNHWSAIKFIKNPTLEAMRTSVKEDAEAINFLPNYTYEDLETFIGDNINVVKYLYESIDVDMVVDILTKKVAEENVDESYLLDFIDLEVLEMNKVEFIKEYGSKRAKIILVDSMLSI
;
A
#
# COMPACT_ATOMS: atom_id res chain seq x y z
N MET A 1 4.99 18.73 49.55
CA MET A 1 5.96 19.38 48.67
C MET A 1 6.76 20.38 49.50
N ASN A 2 8.07 20.23 49.55
CA ASN A 2 8.93 21.08 50.39
C ASN A 2 9.27 22.40 49.65
N ALA A 3 9.93 23.36 50.32
CA ALA A 3 10.27 24.65 49.71
C ALA A 3 11.27 24.55 48.55
N MET A 4 12.15 23.54 48.58
CA MET A 4 13.11 23.24 47.51
C MET A 4 12.37 22.79 46.23
N ASP A 5 11.41 21.87 46.38
CA ASP A 5 10.59 21.35 45.28
C ASP A 5 9.84 22.48 44.55
N ASN A 6 9.30 23.44 45.32
CA ASN A 6 8.60 24.61 44.77
C ASN A 6 9.53 25.53 43.95
N LEU A 7 10.78 25.71 44.40
CA LEU A 7 11.76 26.50 43.68
C LEU A 7 12.19 25.79 42.39
N GLU A 8 12.43 24.48 42.45
CA GLU A 8 12.77 23.67 41.29
C GLU A 8 11.64 23.66 40.25
N LEU A 9 10.39 23.50 40.67
CA LEU A 9 9.22 23.60 39.79
C LEU A 9 9.11 24.98 39.14
N LYS A 10 9.39 26.07 39.87
CA LYS A 10 9.40 27.42 39.29
C LYS A 10 10.46 27.54 38.19
N LYS A 11 11.66 27.01 38.42
CA LYS A 11 12.75 27.01 37.42
C LYS A 11 12.40 26.16 36.20
N ILE A 12 11.78 24.99 36.37
CA ILE A 12 11.27 24.16 35.27
C ILE A 12 10.19 24.90 34.46
N LYS A 13 9.28 25.61 35.16
CA LYS A 13 8.26 26.45 34.52
C LYS A 13 8.88 27.58 33.71
N GLU A 14 10.00 28.14 34.12
CA GLU A 14 10.70 29.17 33.33
C GLU A 14 11.48 28.54 32.17
N ASN A 15 12.20 27.44 32.42
CA ASN A 15 12.97 26.70 31.42
C ASN A 15 12.88 25.18 31.68
N PRO A 16 12.18 24.41 30.81
CA PRO A 16 12.01 22.98 31.03
C PRO A 16 13.31 22.17 30.94
N LEU A 17 14.37 22.72 30.32
CA LEU A 17 15.69 22.08 30.28
C LEU A 17 16.39 22.07 31.64
N TYR A 18 15.95 22.89 32.61
CA TYR A 18 16.50 22.88 33.97
C TYR A 18 16.37 21.52 34.66
N ILE A 19 15.45 20.66 34.23
CA ILE A 19 15.29 19.32 34.79
C ILE A 19 16.57 18.47 34.73
N ARG A 20 17.49 18.76 33.80
CA ARG A 20 18.78 18.07 33.69
C ARG A 20 19.73 18.35 34.87
N GLU A 21 19.47 19.44 35.60
CA GLU A 21 20.27 19.87 36.76
C GLU A 21 19.72 19.29 38.08
N ILE A 22 18.59 18.57 38.04
CA ILE A 22 17.92 18.01 39.22
C ILE A 22 18.24 16.53 39.30
N GLU A 23 18.89 16.13 40.38
CA GLU A 23 19.09 14.72 40.69
C GLU A 23 17.77 14.11 41.18
N ASN A 24 17.26 13.08 40.48
CA ASN A 24 15.99 12.40 40.79
C ASN A 24 14.76 13.32 40.86
N PRO A 25 14.37 13.99 39.75
CA PRO A 25 13.21 14.87 39.73
C PRO A 25 11.91 14.11 40.04
N SER A 26 11.02 14.74 40.80
CA SER A 26 9.71 14.15 41.14
C SER A 26 8.82 13.94 39.89
N GLU A 27 7.81 13.08 39.98
CA GLU A 27 6.82 12.88 38.89
C GLU A 27 6.19 14.21 38.44
N GLU A 28 5.88 15.12 39.38
CA GLU A 28 5.33 16.44 39.05
C GLU A 28 6.31 17.30 38.24
N MET A 29 7.59 17.31 38.62
CA MET A 29 8.65 18.03 37.91
C MET A 29 8.87 17.48 36.51
N GLN A 30 8.91 16.15 36.37
CA GLN A 30 9.04 15.47 35.08
C GLN A 30 7.86 15.84 34.17
N LEU A 31 6.63 15.74 34.67
CA LEU A 31 5.44 16.09 33.89
C LEU A 31 5.41 17.56 33.50
N GLU A 32 5.80 18.48 34.40
CA GLU A 32 5.85 19.91 34.08
C GLU A 32 6.88 20.25 33.00
N ALA A 33 8.06 19.62 33.05
CA ALA A 33 9.08 19.76 31.99
C ALA A 33 8.57 19.19 30.66
N ILE A 34 8.00 17.99 30.68
CA ILE A 34 7.47 17.28 29.50
C ILE A 34 6.31 18.05 28.86
N LYS A 35 5.41 18.66 29.65
CA LYS A 35 4.31 19.52 29.16
C LYS A 35 4.79 20.73 28.36
N LYS A 36 6.01 21.21 28.61
CA LYS A 36 6.62 22.28 27.81
C LYS A 36 7.43 21.72 26.66
N ASN A 37 8.33 20.77 26.93
CA ASN A 37 9.16 20.13 25.92
C ASN A 37 9.23 18.61 26.19
N PRO A 38 8.61 17.76 25.35
CA PRO A 38 8.55 16.32 25.61
C PRO A 38 9.91 15.63 25.48
N PHE A 39 10.88 16.23 24.80
CA PHE A 39 12.25 15.70 24.70
C PHE A 39 13.04 15.83 25.99
N THR A 40 12.53 16.53 27.01
CA THR A 40 13.19 16.61 28.33
C THR A 40 13.26 15.26 29.04
N ILE A 41 12.44 14.29 28.66
CA ILE A 41 12.48 12.92 29.16
C ILE A 41 13.87 12.26 29.00
N GLN A 42 14.66 12.69 28.01
CA GLN A 42 16.02 12.19 27.78
C GLN A 42 17.00 12.52 28.92
N TYR A 43 16.71 13.57 29.70
CA TYR A 43 17.56 14.01 30.83
C TYR A 43 17.17 13.37 32.16
N VAL A 44 16.11 12.54 32.18
CA VAL A 44 15.59 11.94 33.40
C VAL A 44 16.06 10.48 33.49
N GLU A 45 16.79 10.15 34.56
CA GLU A 45 17.25 8.77 34.76
C GLU A 45 16.08 7.83 35.11
N ASN A 46 15.31 8.21 36.14
CA ASN A 46 14.16 7.47 36.67
C ASN A 46 12.83 8.04 36.12
N GLN A 47 12.50 7.64 34.89
CA GLN A 47 11.30 8.12 34.18
C GLN A 47 10.03 7.50 34.76
N CYS A 48 9.08 8.32 35.21
CA CYS A 48 7.78 7.83 35.67
C CYS A 48 6.94 7.29 34.50
N GLU A 49 6.07 6.28 34.71
CA GLU A 49 5.27 5.70 33.61
C GLU A 49 4.37 6.72 32.91
N LYS A 50 3.68 7.59 33.68
CA LYS A 50 2.87 8.68 33.10
C LYS A 50 3.70 9.66 32.28
N CYS A 51 4.96 9.86 32.66
CA CYS A 51 5.91 10.75 31.99
C CYS A 51 6.30 10.16 30.63
N LYS A 52 6.59 8.86 30.58
CA LYS A 52 6.87 8.13 29.34
C LYS A 52 5.71 8.22 28.35
N GLU A 53 4.50 7.93 28.83
CA GLU A 53 3.27 8.00 28.03
C GLU A 53 3.02 9.43 27.52
N GLU A 54 3.11 10.43 28.40
CA GLU A 54 2.87 11.84 28.04
C GLU A 54 3.90 12.38 27.04
N ALA A 55 5.18 12.00 27.19
CA ALA A 55 6.20 12.38 26.21
C ALA A 55 5.88 11.86 24.81
N VAL A 56 5.52 10.58 24.71
CA VAL A 56 5.16 9.92 23.44
C VAL A 56 3.86 10.48 22.87
N ARG A 57 2.84 10.73 23.70
CA ARG A 57 1.59 11.36 23.29
C ARG A 57 1.82 12.73 22.65
N ARG A 58 2.71 13.55 23.23
CA ARG A 58 3.03 14.88 22.71
C ARG A 58 3.93 14.84 21.48
N ASN A 59 4.86 13.89 21.42
CA ASN A 59 5.69 13.65 20.25
C ASN A 59 6.11 12.18 20.18
N PRO A 60 5.60 11.39 19.22
CA PRO A 60 5.89 9.97 19.10
C PRO A 60 7.38 9.63 18.94
N THR A 61 8.18 10.54 18.39
CA THR A 61 9.63 10.31 18.21
C THR A 61 10.39 10.29 19.53
N THR A 62 9.80 10.79 20.61
CA THR A 62 10.42 10.72 21.95
C THR A 62 10.56 9.29 22.48
N ILE A 63 9.89 8.31 21.86
CA ILE A 63 10.06 6.88 22.15
C ILE A 63 11.53 6.44 22.11
N GLU A 64 12.36 7.10 21.30
CA GLU A 64 13.82 6.90 21.24
C GLU A 64 14.52 7.11 22.60
N TYR A 65 14.00 8.03 23.41
CA TYR A 65 14.54 8.43 24.71
C TYR A 65 13.80 7.79 25.89
N VAL A 66 12.71 7.07 25.64
CA VAL A 66 11.96 6.35 26.69
C VAL A 66 12.74 5.11 27.10
N LYS A 67 13.04 4.99 28.39
CA LYS A 67 13.71 3.83 28.96
C LYS A 67 12.70 2.74 29.29
N ASN A 68 12.94 1.54 28.74
CA ASN A 68 12.08 0.36 28.93
C ASN A 68 10.59 0.70 28.71
N PRO A 69 10.21 1.17 27.50
CA PRO A 69 8.81 1.47 27.21
C PRO A 69 7.94 0.20 27.31
N SER A 70 6.73 0.34 27.84
CA SER A 70 5.75 -0.75 27.77
C SER A 70 5.30 -0.99 26.33
N GLU A 71 4.69 -2.15 26.07
CA GLU A 71 4.11 -2.45 24.75
C GLU A 71 3.04 -1.41 24.37
N GLU A 72 2.23 -0.95 25.33
CA GLU A 72 1.19 0.06 25.10
C GLU A 72 1.79 1.41 24.68
N ILE A 73 2.91 1.83 25.27
CA ILE A 73 3.59 3.07 24.90
C ILE A 73 4.22 2.95 23.50
N CYS A 74 4.78 1.77 23.18
CA CYS A 74 5.28 1.48 21.84
C CYS A 74 4.14 1.52 20.80
N ILE A 75 3.00 0.91 21.11
CA ILE A 75 1.78 0.93 20.28
C ILE A 75 1.28 2.37 20.10
N LEU A 76 1.25 3.18 21.16
CA LEU A 76 0.88 4.58 21.09
C LEU A 76 1.78 5.34 20.10
N ALA A 77 3.10 5.12 20.17
CA ALA A 77 4.05 5.76 19.27
C ALA A 77 3.77 5.43 17.80
N VAL A 78 3.62 4.13 17.45
CA VAL A 78 3.44 3.71 16.06
C VAL A 78 2.06 4.03 15.50
N LYS A 79 1.01 4.08 16.33
CA LYS A 79 -0.32 4.54 15.93
C LYS A 79 -0.33 6.02 15.58
N SER A 80 0.39 6.83 16.35
CA SER A 80 0.50 8.27 16.09
C SER A 80 1.48 8.59 14.96
N LEU A 81 2.52 7.78 14.78
CA LEU A 81 3.54 7.94 13.76
C LEU A 81 4.13 6.58 13.38
N TRP A 82 3.67 6.00 12.26
CA TRP A 82 4.05 4.65 11.84
C TRP A 82 5.56 4.41 11.75
N ASN A 83 6.35 5.42 11.35
CA ASN A 83 7.80 5.30 11.22
C ASN A 83 8.54 5.49 12.55
N ALA A 84 7.85 5.75 13.67
CA ALA A 84 8.42 5.63 15.00
C ALA A 84 8.86 4.19 15.30
N LEU A 85 8.35 3.20 14.55
CA LEU A 85 8.82 1.81 14.63
C LEU A 85 10.35 1.69 14.54
N LYS A 86 11.01 2.51 13.70
CA LYS A 86 12.48 2.49 13.56
C LYS A 86 13.24 2.97 14.80
N LEU A 87 12.55 3.69 15.70
CA LEU A 87 13.10 4.25 16.93
C LEU A 87 12.89 3.33 18.14
N ILE A 88 12.03 2.32 18.01
CA ILE A 88 11.75 1.36 19.08
C ILE A 88 12.84 0.29 19.04
N LYS A 89 13.54 0.12 20.16
CA LYS A 89 14.49 -0.97 20.35
C LYS A 89 13.70 -2.26 20.59
N GLU A 90 13.96 -3.28 19.78
CA GLU A 90 13.36 -4.62 19.91
C GLU A 90 11.81 -4.60 20.01
N PRO A 91 11.09 -4.07 19.00
CA PRO A 91 9.63 -4.01 19.03
C PRO A 91 9.02 -5.41 19.06
N SER A 92 7.96 -5.60 19.85
CA SER A 92 7.19 -6.85 19.84
C SER A 92 6.49 -7.05 18.49
N GLU A 93 6.11 -8.29 18.18
CA GLU A 93 5.34 -8.60 16.96
C GLU A 93 4.05 -7.78 16.87
N LYS A 94 3.40 -7.49 18.01
CA LYS A 94 2.17 -6.70 18.07
C LYS A 94 2.42 -5.22 17.77
N VAL A 95 3.53 -4.65 18.24
CA VAL A 95 3.96 -3.28 17.88
C VAL A 95 4.24 -3.19 16.38
N VAL A 96 4.94 -4.19 15.84
CA VAL A 96 5.22 -4.27 14.39
C VAL A 96 3.92 -4.37 13.58
N GLU A 97 3.01 -5.28 13.95
CA GLU A 97 1.72 -5.45 13.25
C GLU A 97 0.91 -4.15 13.29
N GLU A 98 0.88 -3.45 14.42
CA GLU A 98 0.14 -2.19 14.55
C GLU A 98 0.74 -1.05 13.72
N ALA A 99 2.08 -0.98 13.63
CA ALA A 99 2.76 -0.03 12.75
C ALA A 99 2.39 -0.26 11.28
N VAL A 100 2.39 -1.51 10.83
CA VAL A 100 2.04 -1.90 9.45
C VAL A 100 0.56 -1.69 9.16
N LYS A 101 -0.34 -1.94 10.12
CA LYS A 101 -1.77 -1.59 10.00
C LYS A 101 -2.00 -0.08 9.91
N THR A 102 -1.18 0.70 10.60
CA THR A 102 -1.23 2.17 10.55
C THR A 102 -0.78 2.67 9.18
N LYS A 103 0.35 2.16 8.67
CA LYS A 103 0.85 2.43 7.31
C LYS A 103 1.60 1.21 6.78
N GLY A 104 1.19 0.67 5.63
CA GLY A 104 1.79 -0.53 5.04
C GLY A 104 3.28 -0.38 4.79
N TRP A 105 3.75 0.85 4.52
CA TRP A 105 5.17 1.18 4.35
C TRP A 105 6.03 0.91 5.57
N ALA A 106 5.46 0.75 6.78
CA ALA A 106 6.22 0.41 7.98
C ALA A 106 6.96 -0.93 7.84
N ILE A 107 6.52 -1.81 6.94
CA ILE A 107 7.18 -3.09 6.64
C ILE A 107 8.65 -2.93 6.24
N GLN A 108 9.05 -1.77 5.71
CA GLN A 108 10.45 -1.47 5.35
C GLN A 108 11.41 -1.50 6.56
N PHE A 109 10.89 -1.37 7.78
CA PHE A 109 11.69 -1.43 9.01
C PHE A 109 11.69 -2.83 9.64
N VAL A 110 10.99 -3.81 9.05
CA VAL A 110 10.84 -5.16 9.58
C VAL A 110 11.80 -6.10 8.89
N LYS A 111 12.70 -6.72 9.65
CA LYS A 111 13.58 -7.78 9.13
C LYS A 111 12.79 -9.07 8.99
N ASN A 112 12.87 -9.72 7.83
CA ASN A 112 12.23 -11.00 7.55
C ASN A 112 10.72 -11.03 7.92
N PRO A 113 9.88 -10.14 7.34
CA PRO A 113 8.47 -10.06 7.70
C PRO A 113 7.74 -11.38 7.41
N SER A 114 6.82 -11.76 8.29
CA SER A 114 5.98 -12.94 8.10
C SER A 114 5.05 -12.75 6.90
N GLU A 115 4.56 -13.86 6.35
CA GLU A 115 3.64 -13.84 5.21
C GLU A 115 2.38 -13.02 5.52
N LYS A 116 1.78 -13.24 6.70
CA LYS A 116 0.63 -12.45 7.18
C LYS A 116 0.94 -10.95 7.21
N LEU A 117 2.14 -10.56 7.67
CA LEU A 117 2.52 -9.15 7.77
C LEU A 117 2.70 -8.52 6.38
N LYS A 118 3.29 -9.26 5.43
CA LYS A 118 3.38 -8.86 4.01
C LYS A 118 2.00 -8.59 3.43
N GLN A 119 1.05 -9.51 3.65
CA GLN A 119 -0.34 -9.35 3.19
C GLN A 119 -1.01 -8.12 3.80
N ILE A 120 -0.85 -7.86 5.11
CA ILE A 120 -1.38 -6.65 5.76
C ILE A 120 -0.79 -5.39 5.12
N ALA A 121 0.53 -5.39 4.85
CA ALA A 121 1.21 -4.24 4.27
C ALA A 121 0.64 -3.88 2.90
N VAL A 122 0.56 -4.85 1.98
CA VAL A 122 0.05 -4.60 0.62
C VAL A 122 -1.46 -4.37 0.58
N SER A 123 -2.21 -4.94 1.52
CA SER A 123 -3.65 -4.62 1.69
C SER A 123 -3.85 -3.17 2.14
N LYS A 124 -2.92 -2.63 2.92
CA LYS A 124 -2.99 -1.27 3.46
C LYS A 124 -2.52 -0.22 2.46
N ASP A 125 -1.38 -0.46 1.83
CA ASP A 125 -0.77 0.37 0.80
C ASP A 125 -0.19 -0.57 -0.27
N TYR A 126 -0.81 -0.66 -1.45
CA TYR A 126 -0.40 -1.59 -2.52
C TYR A 126 1.08 -1.46 -2.88
N ASP A 127 1.60 -0.23 -2.87
CA ASP A 127 2.97 0.08 -3.25
C ASP A 127 3.98 -0.27 -2.17
N SER A 128 3.54 -0.72 -0.98
CA SER A 128 4.43 -1.30 0.03
C SER A 128 5.14 -2.57 -0.46
N ILE A 129 4.61 -3.23 -1.50
CA ILE A 129 5.24 -4.39 -2.15
C ILE A 129 6.67 -4.07 -2.63
N LYS A 130 6.99 -2.80 -2.91
CA LYS A 130 8.36 -2.35 -3.26
C LYS A 130 9.39 -2.61 -2.16
N TYR A 131 8.95 -2.78 -0.92
CA TYR A 131 9.79 -3.07 0.25
C TYR A 131 9.78 -4.55 0.64
N ILE A 132 9.11 -5.41 -0.15
CA ILE A 132 8.99 -6.84 0.13
C ILE A 132 9.89 -7.61 -0.85
N GLU A 133 10.95 -8.22 -0.33
CA GLU A 133 11.77 -9.12 -1.12
C GLU A 133 11.05 -10.46 -1.36
N GLY A 134 11.01 -10.89 -2.62
CA GLY A 134 10.38 -12.15 -3.03
C GLY A 134 8.94 -12.30 -2.53
N PRO A 135 8.00 -11.40 -2.91
CA PRO A 135 6.60 -11.53 -2.52
C PRO A 135 6.02 -12.82 -3.11
N SER A 136 5.27 -13.56 -2.28
CA SER A 136 4.56 -14.76 -2.72
C SER A 136 3.51 -14.42 -3.79
N PRO A 137 3.02 -15.40 -4.57
CA PRO A 137 1.90 -15.20 -5.48
C PRO A 137 0.70 -14.50 -4.82
N GLU A 138 0.36 -14.90 -3.60
CA GLU A 138 -0.77 -14.32 -2.86
C GLU A 138 -0.53 -12.84 -2.52
N VAL A 139 0.67 -12.48 -2.04
CA VAL A 139 1.03 -11.08 -1.75
C VAL A 139 1.01 -10.22 -3.02
N GLN A 140 1.51 -10.77 -4.14
CA GLN A 140 1.46 -10.09 -5.43
C GLN A 140 0.00 -9.82 -5.86
N LEU A 141 -0.87 -10.82 -5.75
CA LEU A 141 -2.28 -10.72 -6.11
C LEU A 141 -3.02 -9.70 -5.24
N ILE A 142 -2.81 -9.71 -3.93
CA ILE A 142 -3.41 -8.71 -3.03
C ILE A 142 -2.96 -7.31 -3.43
N ALA A 143 -1.68 -7.12 -3.76
CA ALA A 143 -1.17 -5.81 -4.16
C ALA A 143 -1.81 -5.30 -5.48
N VAL A 144 -1.85 -6.14 -6.53
CA VAL A 144 -2.44 -5.72 -7.82
C VAL A 144 -3.96 -5.59 -7.79
N LYS A 145 -4.65 -6.36 -6.94
CA LYS A 145 -6.10 -6.18 -6.70
C LYS A 145 -6.41 -4.92 -5.90
N ASN A 146 -5.48 -4.48 -5.05
CA ASN A 146 -5.61 -3.20 -4.36
C ASN A 146 -5.41 -2.03 -5.34
N HIS A 147 -4.41 -2.13 -6.21
CA HIS A 147 -4.23 -1.22 -7.34
C HIS A 147 -3.34 -1.85 -8.41
N TRP A 148 -3.77 -1.84 -9.68
CA TRP A 148 -3.07 -2.50 -10.79
C TRP A 148 -1.60 -2.07 -10.92
N SER A 149 -1.32 -0.79 -10.64
CA SER A 149 0.02 -0.21 -10.76
C SER A 149 1.03 -0.78 -9.76
N ALA A 150 0.61 -1.59 -8.79
CA ALA A 150 1.51 -2.38 -7.95
C ALA A 150 2.45 -3.25 -8.80
N ILE A 151 2.02 -3.69 -9.99
CA ILE A 151 2.81 -4.51 -10.91
C ILE A 151 4.16 -3.86 -11.26
N LYS A 152 4.22 -2.53 -11.28
CA LYS A 152 5.44 -1.73 -11.55
C LYS A 152 6.56 -2.00 -10.55
N PHE A 153 6.22 -2.48 -9.35
CA PHE A 153 7.16 -2.71 -8.26
C PHE A 153 7.51 -4.19 -8.06
N ILE A 154 6.89 -5.11 -8.81
CA ILE A 154 7.11 -6.55 -8.65
C ILE A 154 8.19 -7.01 -9.62
N LYS A 155 9.36 -7.40 -9.09
CA LYS A 155 10.50 -7.82 -9.91
C LYS A 155 10.23 -9.10 -10.73
N ASN A 156 9.54 -10.07 -10.14
CA ASN A 156 9.22 -11.36 -10.74
C ASN A 156 7.71 -11.63 -10.58
N PRO A 157 6.85 -10.97 -11.37
CA PRO A 157 5.42 -11.13 -11.25
C PRO A 157 4.97 -12.50 -11.75
N THR A 158 3.98 -13.08 -11.07
CA THR A 158 3.29 -14.26 -11.58
C THR A 158 2.40 -13.89 -12.77
N LEU A 159 2.17 -14.84 -13.68
CA LEU A 159 1.23 -14.64 -14.79
C LEU A 159 -0.16 -14.19 -14.28
N GLU A 160 -0.62 -14.76 -13.17
CA GLU A 160 -1.89 -14.36 -12.57
C GLU A 160 -1.91 -12.90 -12.10
N ALA A 161 -0.83 -12.42 -11.47
CA ALA A 161 -0.70 -11.01 -11.09
C ALA A 161 -0.64 -10.09 -12.32
N MET A 162 0.09 -10.48 -13.37
CA MET A 162 0.15 -9.74 -14.63
C MET A 162 -1.24 -9.62 -15.27
N ARG A 163 -1.93 -10.76 -15.45
CA ARG A 163 -3.30 -10.81 -15.98
C ARG A 163 -4.26 -9.96 -15.16
N THR A 164 -4.18 -10.07 -13.83
CA THR A 164 -5.04 -9.28 -12.93
C THR A 164 -4.81 -7.78 -13.11
N SER A 165 -3.55 -7.33 -13.25
CA SER A 165 -3.27 -5.92 -13.51
C SER A 165 -3.77 -5.44 -14.88
N VAL A 166 -3.68 -6.28 -15.93
CA VAL A 166 -4.18 -5.97 -17.28
C VAL A 166 -5.70 -5.90 -17.35
N LYS A 167 -6.39 -6.82 -16.66
CA LYS A 167 -7.86 -6.80 -16.56
C LYS A 167 -8.37 -5.51 -15.95
N GLU A 168 -7.69 -5.03 -14.91
CA GLU A 168 -8.05 -3.78 -14.23
C GLU A 168 -7.72 -2.55 -15.09
N ASP A 169 -6.54 -2.54 -15.72
CA ASP A 169 -6.12 -1.43 -16.58
C ASP A 169 -5.16 -1.90 -17.67
N ALA A 170 -5.52 -1.65 -18.93
CA ALA A 170 -4.72 -2.02 -20.09
C ALA A 170 -3.34 -1.34 -20.10
N GLU A 171 -3.16 -0.19 -19.44
CA GLU A 171 -1.85 0.48 -19.33
C GLU A 171 -0.81 -0.39 -18.61
N ALA A 172 -1.25 -1.37 -17.81
CA ALA A 172 -0.39 -2.32 -17.13
C ALA A 172 0.59 -3.02 -18.08
N ILE A 173 0.20 -3.24 -19.34
CA ILE A 173 1.04 -3.91 -20.37
C ILE A 173 2.42 -3.26 -20.52
N ASN A 174 2.50 -1.93 -20.35
CA ASN A 174 3.75 -1.16 -20.49
C ASN A 174 4.77 -1.48 -19.38
N PHE A 175 4.33 -2.11 -18.30
CA PHE A 175 5.14 -2.38 -17.11
C PHE A 175 5.39 -3.87 -16.89
N LEU A 176 4.84 -4.75 -17.73
CA LEU A 176 5.00 -6.18 -17.59
C LEU A 176 6.38 -6.64 -18.08
N PRO A 177 7.18 -7.31 -17.23
CA PRO A 177 8.47 -7.85 -17.64
C PRO A 177 8.33 -9.24 -18.29
N ASN A 178 9.11 -9.50 -19.34
CA ASN A 178 9.42 -10.85 -19.85
C ASN A 178 8.20 -11.75 -20.11
N TYR A 179 7.16 -11.26 -20.79
CA TYR A 179 6.04 -12.08 -21.25
C TYR A 179 6.26 -12.62 -22.67
N THR A 180 5.65 -13.78 -22.96
CA THR A 180 5.72 -14.46 -24.26
C THR A 180 4.61 -14.01 -25.22
N TYR A 181 4.64 -14.48 -26.46
CA TYR A 181 3.54 -14.28 -27.40
C TYR A 181 2.22 -14.89 -26.91
N GLU A 182 2.26 -16.07 -26.28
CA GLU A 182 1.06 -16.73 -25.72
C GLU A 182 0.48 -15.93 -24.53
N ASP A 183 1.34 -15.33 -23.72
CA ASP A 183 0.90 -14.41 -22.65
C ASP A 183 0.25 -13.16 -23.23
N LEU A 184 0.77 -12.62 -24.35
CA LEU A 184 0.19 -11.46 -25.01
C LEU A 184 -1.21 -11.76 -25.56
N GLU A 185 -1.43 -12.93 -26.19
CA GLU A 185 -2.77 -13.36 -26.61
C GLU A 185 -3.74 -13.37 -25.42
N THR A 186 -3.26 -13.88 -24.27
CA THR A 186 -4.02 -13.91 -23.02
C THR A 186 -4.34 -12.52 -22.50
N PHE A 187 -3.39 -11.57 -22.56
CA PHE A 187 -3.60 -10.19 -22.11
C PHE A 187 -4.60 -9.44 -22.99
N ILE A 188 -4.55 -9.59 -24.31
CA ILE A 188 -5.53 -9.00 -25.23
C ILE A 188 -6.90 -9.61 -24.99
N GLY A 189 -6.99 -10.94 -24.81
CA GLY A 189 -8.25 -11.62 -24.51
C GLY A 189 -8.82 -11.29 -23.12
N ASP A 190 -7.98 -10.88 -22.18
CA ASP A 190 -8.37 -10.37 -20.87
C ASP A 190 -8.82 -8.90 -20.94
N ASN A 191 -8.18 -8.06 -21.77
CA ASN A 191 -8.52 -6.65 -21.97
C ASN A 191 -8.12 -6.17 -23.38
N ILE A 192 -9.11 -5.95 -24.25
CA ILE A 192 -8.87 -5.54 -25.65
C ILE A 192 -8.20 -4.18 -25.78
N ASN A 193 -8.32 -3.30 -24.77
CA ASN A 193 -7.67 -1.99 -24.76
C ASN A 193 -6.13 -2.09 -24.72
N VAL A 194 -5.55 -3.26 -24.43
CA VAL A 194 -4.10 -3.50 -24.55
C VAL A 194 -3.59 -3.13 -25.95
N VAL A 195 -4.41 -3.34 -26.98
CA VAL A 195 -4.07 -2.99 -28.37
C VAL A 195 -3.73 -1.49 -28.51
N LYS A 196 -4.36 -0.60 -27.73
CA LYS A 196 -4.06 0.85 -27.73
C LYS A 196 -2.61 1.16 -27.39
N TYR A 197 -1.96 0.33 -26.58
CA TYR A 197 -0.58 0.54 -26.13
C TYR A 197 0.45 -0.15 -27.03
N LEU A 198 0.03 -1.07 -27.89
CA LEU A 198 0.91 -1.89 -28.72
C LEU A 198 0.67 -1.73 -30.23
N TYR A 199 -0.21 -0.80 -30.65
CA TYR A 199 -0.72 -0.71 -32.03
C TYR A 199 0.36 -0.63 -33.12
N GLU A 200 1.56 -0.11 -32.81
CA GLU A 200 2.67 -0.02 -33.78
C GLU A 200 3.43 -1.34 -33.99
N SER A 201 3.29 -2.30 -33.07
CA SER A 201 4.12 -3.51 -33.01
C SER A 201 3.31 -4.81 -33.00
N ILE A 202 1.99 -4.73 -32.86
CA ILE A 202 1.11 -5.86 -32.71
C ILE A 202 0.73 -6.46 -34.07
N ASP A 203 0.65 -7.80 -34.12
CA ASP A 203 0.15 -8.51 -35.29
C ASP A 203 -1.39 -8.40 -35.33
N VAL A 204 -1.91 -7.79 -36.39
CA VAL A 204 -3.35 -7.57 -36.56
C VAL A 204 -4.09 -8.90 -36.75
N ASP A 205 -3.48 -9.88 -37.42
CA ASP A 205 -4.12 -11.17 -37.67
C ASP A 205 -4.32 -11.92 -36.35
N MET A 206 -3.32 -11.86 -35.44
CA MET A 206 -3.43 -12.37 -34.08
C MET A 206 -4.60 -11.72 -33.31
N VAL A 207 -4.73 -10.39 -33.39
CA VAL A 207 -5.81 -9.66 -32.71
C VAL A 207 -7.17 -10.09 -33.26
N VAL A 208 -7.30 -10.23 -34.58
CA VAL A 208 -8.52 -10.70 -35.24
C VAL A 208 -8.87 -12.13 -34.82
N ASP A 209 -7.89 -13.03 -34.72
CA ASP A 209 -8.10 -14.40 -34.25
C ASP A 209 -8.60 -14.46 -32.80
N ILE A 210 -8.03 -13.64 -31.92
CA ILE A 210 -8.47 -13.51 -30.53
C ILE A 210 -9.91 -12.99 -30.49
N LEU A 211 -10.19 -11.91 -31.22
CA LEU A 211 -11.52 -11.31 -31.27
C LEU A 211 -12.57 -12.27 -31.82
N THR A 212 -12.25 -13.02 -32.87
CA THR A 212 -13.14 -14.03 -33.47
C THR A 212 -13.58 -15.05 -32.41
N LYS A 213 -12.63 -15.54 -31.60
CA LYS A 213 -12.92 -16.45 -30.48
C LYS A 213 -13.74 -15.74 -29.39
N LYS A 214 -13.35 -14.53 -28.99
CA LYS A 214 -14.01 -13.78 -27.90
C LYS A 214 -15.46 -13.42 -28.20
N VAL A 215 -15.75 -12.91 -29.40
CA VAL A 215 -17.14 -12.52 -29.76
C VAL A 215 -18.04 -13.74 -29.94
N ALA A 216 -17.48 -14.90 -30.24
CA ALA A 216 -18.21 -16.17 -30.36
C ALA A 216 -18.57 -16.79 -29.00
N GLU A 217 -18.02 -16.29 -27.88
CA GLU A 217 -18.34 -16.80 -26.54
C GLU A 217 -19.83 -16.57 -26.20
N GLU A 218 -20.52 -17.63 -25.75
CA GLU A 218 -21.93 -17.55 -25.34
C GLU A 218 -22.14 -16.59 -24.17
N ASN A 219 -21.15 -16.51 -23.27
CA ASN A 219 -21.13 -15.63 -22.11
C ASN A 219 -20.10 -14.50 -22.27
N VAL A 220 -19.92 -14.00 -23.50
CA VAL A 220 -19.01 -12.86 -23.74
C VAL A 220 -19.30 -11.72 -22.77
N ASP A 221 -18.23 -11.17 -22.20
CA ASP A 221 -18.33 -10.05 -21.27
C ASP A 221 -18.77 -8.78 -22.00
N GLU A 222 -19.70 -8.05 -21.39
CA GLU A 222 -20.29 -6.85 -21.99
C GLU A 222 -19.29 -5.71 -22.07
N SER A 223 -18.53 -5.47 -20.99
CA SER A 223 -17.51 -4.41 -20.97
C SER A 223 -16.41 -4.66 -22.01
N TYR A 224 -15.96 -5.91 -22.14
CA TYR A 224 -15.00 -6.29 -23.18
C TYR A 224 -15.52 -5.99 -24.59
N LEU A 225 -16.80 -6.30 -24.86
CA LEU A 225 -17.36 -6.09 -26.20
C LEU A 225 -17.54 -4.60 -26.50
N LEU A 226 -17.96 -3.81 -25.52
CA LEU A 226 -18.06 -2.36 -25.67
C LEU A 226 -16.68 -1.74 -25.90
N ASP A 227 -15.67 -2.13 -25.12
CA ASP A 227 -14.28 -1.70 -25.34
C ASP A 227 -13.77 -2.04 -26.74
N PHE A 228 -14.14 -3.21 -27.29
CA PHE A 228 -13.80 -3.60 -28.65
C PHE A 228 -14.50 -2.74 -29.72
N ILE A 229 -15.79 -2.44 -29.53
CA ILE A 229 -16.57 -1.60 -30.44
C ILE A 229 -15.98 -0.18 -30.49
N ASP A 230 -15.56 0.34 -29.33
CA ASP A 230 -15.01 1.69 -29.18
C ASP A 230 -13.49 1.76 -29.45
N LEU A 231 -12.86 0.65 -29.84
CA LEU A 231 -11.42 0.59 -30.08
C LEU A 231 -11.05 1.24 -31.44
N GLU A 232 -10.80 2.54 -31.41
CA GLU A 232 -10.47 3.35 -32.60
C GLU A 232 -9.20 2.90 -33.34
N VAL A 233 -8.16 2.47 -32.62
CA VAL A 233 -6.88 2.06 -33.22
C VAL A 233 -6.99 0.81 -34.10
N LEU A 234 -8.06 0.03 -33.96
CA LEU A 234 -8.29 -1.17 -34.75
C LEU A 234 -9.31 -0.89 -35.86
N GLU A 235 -8.82 -0.44 -37.00
CA GLU A 235 -9.63 -0.06 -38.16
C GLU A 235 -10.28 -1.27 -38.84
N MET A 236 -11.56 -1.52 -38.55
CA MET A 236 -12.38 -2.56 -39.20
C MET A 236 -13.88 -2.29 -39.00
N ASN A 237 -14.74 -2.95 -39.78
CA ASN A 237 -16.19 -2.89 -39.59
C ASN A 237 -16.64 -3.78 -38.40
N LYS A 238 -16.64 -3.22 -37.18
CA LYS A 238 -17.01 -3.93 -35.93
C LYS A 238 -18.42 -4.54 -35.99
N VAL A 239 -19.36 -3.81 -36.60
CA VAL A 239 -20.76 -4.23 -36.73
C VAL A 239 -20.88 -5.48 -37.59
N GLU A 240 -20.24 -5.48 -38.76
CA GLU A 240 -20.23 -6.63 -39.67
C GLU A 240 -19.50 -7.82 -39.05
N PHE A 241 -18.35 -7.57 -38.42
CA PHE A 241 -17.56 -8.59 -37.73
C PHE A 241 -18.37 -9.32 -36.64
N ILE A 242 -19.06 -8.59 -35.75
CA ILE A 242 -19.89 -9.20 -34.71
C ILE A 242 -21.13 -9.88 -35.30
N LYS A 243 -21.69 -9.37 -36.41
CA LYS A 243 -22.80 -10.05 -37.10
C LYS A 243 -22.37 -11.40 -37.67
N GLU A 244 -21.17 -11.48 -38.22
CA GLU A 244 -20.61 -12.69 -38.83
C GLU A 244 -20.18 -13.71 -37.76
N TYR A 245 -19.31 -13.31 -36.84
CA TYR A 245 -18.65 -14.23 -35.90
C TYR A 245 -19.28 -14.25 -34.50
N GLY A 246 -20.08 -13.25 -34.15
CA GLY A 246 -20.59 -13.06 -32.80
C GLY A 246 -21.66 -14.07 -32.38
N SER A 247 -21.63 -14.44 -31.10
CA SER A 247 -22.68 -15.19 -30.42
C SER A 247 -23.99 -14.39 -30.40
N LYS A 248 -25.09 -15.06 -30.01
CA LYS A 248 -26.38 -14.37 -29.83
C LYS A 248 -26.26 -13.24 -28.81
N ARG A 249 -25.51 -13.45 -27.73
CA ARG A 249 -25.27 -12.45 -26.70
C ARG A 249 -24.49 -11.26 -27.26
N ALA A 250 -23.40 -11.50 -27.99
CA ALA A 250 -22.62 -10.43 -28.61
C ALA A 250 -23.47 -9.53 -29.53
N LYS A 251 -24.35 -10.15 -30.33
CA LYS A 251 -25.26 -9.44 -31.24
C LYS A 251 -26.29 -8.60 -30.49
N ILE A 252 -26.77 -9.05 -29.33
CA ILE A 252 -27.68 -8.27 -28.48
C ILE A 252 -26.96 -7.04 -27.92
N ILE A 253 -25.79 -7.23 -27.31
CA ILE A 253 -24.99 -6.12 -26.75
C ILE A 253 -24.69 -5.07 -27.82
N LEU A 254 -24.32 -5.50 -29.03
CA LEU A 254 -24.08 -4.61 -30.17
C LEU A 254 -25.31 -3.78 -30.56
N VAL A 255 -26.51 -4.38 -30.54
CA VAL A 255 -27.75 -3.65 -30.87
C VAL A 255 -28.08 -2.65 -29.76
N ASP A 256 -27.94 -3.06 -28.50
CA ASP A 256 -28.22 -2.22 -27.33
C ASP A 256 -27.27 -1.00 -27.27
N SER A 257 -25.98 -1.18 -27.62
CA SER A 257 -25.02 -0.07 -27.66
C SER A 257 -25.34 0.97 -28.74
N MET A 258 -25.87 0.55 -29.89
CA MET A 258 -26.31 1.48 -30.96
C MET A 258 -27.56 2.28 -30.60
N LEU A 259 -28.43 1.76 -29.73
CA LEU A 259 -29.67 2.41 -29.30
C LEU A 259 -29.47 3.38 -28.12
N SER A 260 -28.28 3.35 -27.50
CA SER A 260 -27.94 4.18 -26.34
C SER A 260 -27.24 5.50 -26.70
N ILE A 261 -27.09 5.78 -28.01
CA ILE A 261 -26.52 7.00 -28.61
C ILE A 261 -27.64 7.98 -28.96
#